data_AF-A0AA51NE36-F1
#
_entry.id   AF-A0AA51NE36-F1
#
_cell.length_a   1.000
_cell.length_b   1.000
_cell.length_c   1.000
_cell.angle_alpha   90.00
_cell.angle_beta   90.00
_cell.angle_gamma   90.00
#
_symmetry.space_group_name_H-M   'P 1'
#
loop_
_entity.id
_entity.type
_entity.pdbx_description
1 polymer ?
#
loop_
_entity_poly.entity_id
_entity_poly.type
_entity_poly.pdbx_seq_one_letter_code
_entity_poly.pdbx_strand_id
1 'polypeptide(L)'
;MKLTIEKNFTTINQSIEKIINITYEKEQDSLLEFIIERIIVNKKTADPLDGFIYQKLLKTDQQKIKKKLIQNFPSGIVTTLKSYSDINYEPLQKLLINENFREADKLTNEHLCELVKIKTTIEKKWLYFTDIQFLPTEDLFTLDFLWKIYSRGKFGFSVQKQIWIKSNKNWDTLWEKISWTSNGSMKRYPQEFQWTTKAPEGHLPLFNQLRGTQTLSYLFKNITWE
;
A
#
# COMPACT_ATOMS: atom_id res chain seq x y z
N MET A 1 -25.26 -3.93 -15.76
CA MET A 1 -25.63 -2.75 -14.95
C MET A 1 -24.43 -1.79 -14.93
N LYS A 2 -24.55 -0.51 -15.33
CA LYS A 2 -23.39 0.41 -15.34
C LYS A 2 -23.04 0.84 -13.91
N LEU A 3 -21.93 0.32 -13.37
CA LEU A 3 -21.37 0.77 -12.09
C LEU A 3 -20.99 2.25 -12.22
N THR A 4 -21.70 3.14 -11.52
CA THR A 4 -21.40 4.57 -11.54
C THR A 4 -20.95 4.97 -10.14
N ILE A 5 -19.63 4.98 -9.93
CA ILE A 5 -19.02 5.40 -8.67
C ILE A 5 -18.04 6.53 -9.00
N GLU A 6 -18.41 7.76 -8.66
CA GLU A 6 -17.65 8.96 -9.00
C GLU A 6 -16.64 9.36 -7.93
N LYS A 7 -16.86 8.93 -6.68
CA LYS A 7 -16.03 9.28 -5.51
C LYS A 7 -14.68 8.55 -5.55
N ASN A 8 -13.64 9.23 -5.05
CA ASN A 8 -12.35 8.61 -4.74
C ASN A 8 -12.44 7.94 -3.37
N PHE A 9 -11.95 6.71 -3.25
CA PHE A 9 -11.96 5.99 -1.99
C PHE A 9 -10.64 6.17 -1.23
N THR A 10 -10.75 6.41 0.07
CA THR A 10 -9.58 6.36 0.98
C THR A 10 -9.43 4.96 1.58
N THR A 11 -10.55 4.28 1.83
CA THR A 11 -10.61 2.88 2.31
C THR A 11 -11.87 2.21 1.78
N ILE A 12 -11.81 0.90 1.50
CA ILE A 12 -12.98 0.12 1.10
C ILE A 12 -13.69 -0.41 2.35
N ASN A 13 -14.97 -0.04 2.51
CA ASN A 13 -15.81 -0.57 3.56
C ASN A 13 -16.50 -1.90 3.15
N GLN A 14 -17.08 -2.59 4.13
CA GLN A 14 -17.72 -3.90 3.91
C GLN A 14 -18.85 -3.87 2.88
N SER A 15 -19.63 -2.78 2.81
CA SER A 15 -20.73 -2.64 1.86
C SER A 15 -20.22 -2.58 0.42
N ILE A 16 -19.18 -1.79 0.17
CA ILE A 16 -18.55 -1.70 -1.16
C ILE A 16 -17.89 -3.03 -1.53
N GLU A 17 -17.17 -3.65 -0.60
CA GLU A 17 -16.58 -4.96 -0.83
C GLU A 17 -17.63 -5.99 -1.23
N LYS A 18 -18.79 -6.00 -0.55
CA LYS A 18 -19.92 -6.86 -0.89
C LYS A 18 -20.45 -6.58 -2.29
N ILE A 19 -20.62 -5.32 -2.67
CA ILE A 19 -21.08 -4.93 -4.01
C ILE A 19 -20.12 -5.46 -5.07
N ILE A 20 -18.82 -5.21 -4.92
CA ILE A 20 -17.81 -5.66 -5.89
C ILE A 20 -17.75 -7.19 -5.97
N ASN A 21 -17.86 -7.90 -4.84
CA ASN A 21 -17.90 -9.36 -4.84
C ASN A 21 -19.12 -9.89 -5.60
N ILE A 22 -20.31 -9.32 -5.38
CA ILE A 22 -21.53 -9.72 -6.09
C ILE A 22 -21.40 -9.41 -7.59
N THR A 23 -20.88 -8.23 -7.95
CA THR A 23 -20.65 -7.90 -9.37
C THR A 23 -19.60 -8.82 -9.99
N TYR A 24 -18.56 -9.19 -9.27
CA TYR A 24 -17.54 -10.11 -9.77
C TYR A 24 -18.11 -11.52 -10.04
N GLU A 25 -19.07 -11.97 -9.24
CA GLU A 25 -19.73 -13.27 -9.48
C GLU A 25 -20.68 -13.24 -10.70
N LYS A 26 -21.27 -12.08 -11.02
CA LYS A 26 -22.33 -11.96 -12.03
C LYS A 26 -21.90 -11.33 -13.35
N GLU A 27 -21.08 -10.29 -13.30
CA GLU A 27 -20.83 -9.34 -14.41
C GLU A 27 -19.36 -8.85 -14.40
N GLN A 28 -18.39 -9.77 -14.52
CA GLN A 28 -16.96 -9.42 -14.51
C GLN A 28 -16.54 -8.42 -15.61
N ASP A 29 -17.15 -8.51 -16.80
CA ASP A 29 -16.90 -7.56 -17.89
C ASP A 29 -17.26 -6.12 -17.47
N SER A 30 -18.33 -5.93 -16.69
CA SER A 30 -18.71 -4.60 -16.18
C SER A 30 -17.67 -4.02 -15.24
N LEU A 31 -17.03 -4.86 -14.41
CA LEU A 31 -15.93 -4.43 -13.55
C LEU A 31 -14.69 -4.06 -14.37
N LEU A 32 -14.38 -4.82 -15.41
CA LEU A 32 -13.25 -4.53 -16.30
C LEU A 32 -13.47 -3.22 -17.06
N GLU A 33 -14.65 -3.01 -17.64
CA GLU A 33 -15.01 -1.77 -18.33
C GLU A 33 -14.96 -0.57 -17.38
N PHE A 34 -15.47 -0.73 -16.16
CA PHE A 34 -15.44 0.30 -15.13
C PHE A 34 -14.02 0.79 -14.81
N ILE A 35 -13.06 -0.11 -14.56
CA ILE A 35 -11.68 0.31 -14.25
C ILE A 35 -10.95 0.88 -15.47
N ILE A 36 -11.23 0.40 -16.69
CA ILE A 36 -10.69 0.97 -17.93
C ILE A 36 -11.23 2.39 -18.14
N GLU A 37 -12.54 2.59 -17.99
CA GLU A 37 -13.19 3.89 -18.14
C GLU A 37 -12.63 4.89 -17.11
N ARG A 38 -12.45 4.47 -15.85
CA ARG A 38 -11.91 5.34 -14.80
C ARG A 38 -10.44 5.71 -15.01
N ILE A 39 -9.56 4.73 -15.20
CA ILE A 39 -8.11 4.98 -15.19
C ILE A 39 -7.61 5.41 -16.57
N ILE A 40 -8.03 4.76 -17.64
CA ILE A 40 -7.48 5.00 -18.98
C ILE A 40 -8.24 6.12 -19.69
N VAL A 41 -9.57 6.03 -19.75
CA VAL A 41 -10.38 7.00 -20.50
C VAL A 41 -10.46 8.33 -19.76
N ASN A 42 -10.86 8.29 -18.48
CA ASN A 42 -11.03 9.48 -17.66
C ASN A 42 -9.72 9.97 -17.01
N LYS A 43 -8.60 9.26 -17.23
CA LYS A 43 -7.28 9.60 -16.68
C LYS A 43 -7.29 9.83 -15.17
N LYS A 44 -8.18 9.15 -14.44
CA LYS A 44 -8.22 9.26 -12.97
C LYS A 44 -7.02 8.53 -12.38
N THR A 45 -6.43 9.14 -11.35
CA THR A 45 -5.48 8.46 -10.49
C THR A 45 -6.18 7.29 -9.80
N ALA A 46 -5.54 6.12 -9.80
CA ALA A 46 -6.05 4.93 -9.14
C ALA A 46 -6.36 5.19 -7.66
N ASP A 47 -7.40 4.56 -7.14
CA ASP A 47 -7.70 4.51 -5.73
C ASP A 47 -7.79 3.04 -5.23
N PRO A 48 -7.97 2.78 -3.93
CA PRO A 48 -8.06 1.43 -3.41
C PRO A 48 -9.19 0.58 -4.03
N LEU A 49 -10.31 1.19 -4.46
CA LEU A 49 -11.39 0.46 -5.13
C LEU A 49 -10.88 -0.12 -6.45
N ASP A 50 -10.19 0.69 -7.24
CA ASP A 50 -9.61 0.24 -8.50
C ASP A 50 -8.60 -0.90 -8.26
N GLY A 51 -7.77 -0.78 -7.21
CA GLY A 51 -6.79 -1.81 -6.81
C GLY A 51 -7.46 -3.13 -6.45
N PHE A 52 -8.54 -3.08 -5.67
CA PHE A 52 -9.31 -4.27 -5.29
C PHE A 52 -9.98 -4.94 -6.49
N ILE A 53 -10.59 -4.17 -7.38
CA ILE A 53 -11.19 -4.70 -8.61
C ILE A 53 -10.12 -5.36 -9.49
N TYR A 54 -8.96 -4.71 -9.65
CA TYR A 54 -7.85 -5.28 -10.41
C TYR A 54 -7.37 -6.62 -9.83
N GLN A 55 -7.13 -6.70 -8.52
CA GLN A 55 -6.72 -7.94 -7.85
C GLN A 55 -7.75 -9.07 -8.02
N LYS A 56 -9.05 -8.74 -7.98
CA LYS A 56 -10.15 -9.69 -8.22
C LYS A 56 -10.15 -10.18 -9.67
N LEU A 57 -10.10 -9.27 -10.63
CA LEU A 57 -10.10 -9.60 -12.06
C LEU A 57 -8.86 -10.39 -12.46
N LEU A 58 -7.70 -10.17 -11.82
CA LEU A 58 -6.49 -10.95 -12.10
C LEU A 58 -6.63 -12.44 -11.76
N LYS A 59 -7.48 -12.76 -10.77
CA LYS A 59 -7.78 -14.11 -10.30
C LYS A 59 -8.92 -14.79 -11.08
N THR A 60 -9.48 -14.16 -12.12
CA THR A 60 -10.54 -14.79 -12.94
C THR A 60 -10.03 -15.97 -13.76
N ASP A 61 -10.90 -16.97 -13.93
CA ASP A 61 -10.72 -18.08 -14.87
C ASP A 61 -11.10 -17.70 -16.31
N GLN A 62 -11.80 -16.57 -16.50
CA GLN A 62 -12.20 -16.09 -17.82
C GLN A 62 -11.01 -15.50 -18.59
N GLN A 63 -10.37 -16.32 -19.43
CA GLN A 63 -9.15 -15.94 -20.17
C GLN A 63 -9.30 -14.66 -21.00
N LYS A 64 -10.48 -14.43 -21.59
CA LYS A 64 -10.77 -13.21 -22.37
C LYS A 64 -10.66 -11.95 -21.50
N ILE A 65 -11.28 -11.96 -20.32
CA ILE A 65 -11.24 -10.84 -19.37
C ILE A 65 -9.82 -10.64 -18.86
N LYS A 66 -9.15 -11.72 -18.43
CA LYS A 66 -7.78 -11.66 -17.92
C LYS A 66 -6.80 -11.11 -18.97
N LYS A 67 -6.91 -11.55 -20.23
CA LYS A 67 -6.10 -11.04 -21.33
C LYS A 67 -6.33 -9.55 -21.57
N LYS A 68 -7.60 -9.12 -21.62
CA LYS A 68 -7.94 -7.70 -21.82
C LYS A 68 -7.49 -6.83 -20.64
N LEU A 69 -7.57 -7.33 -19.41
CA LEU A 69 -7.03 -6.68 -18.22
C LEU A 69 -5.52 -6.43 -18.35
N ILE A 70 -4.73 -7.48 -18.63
CA ILE A 70 -3.28 -7.40 -18.74
C ILE A 70 -2.85 -6.52 -19.94
N GLN A 71 -3.60 -6.54 -21.04
CA GLN A 71 -3.34 -5.67 -22.19
C GLN A 71 -3.48 -4.18 -21.84
N ASN A 72 -4.43 -3.83 -20.98
CA ASN A 72 -4.68 -2.45 -20.57
C ASN A 72 -3.78 -2.01 -19.38
N PHE A 73 -3.38 -2.96 -18.53
CA PHE A 73 -2.64 -2.71 -17.29
C PHE A 73 -1.48 -3.71 -17.12
N PRO A 74 -0.45 -3.69 -17.99
CA PRO A 74 0.58 -4.74 -18.03
C PRO A 74 1.45 -4.80 -16.78
N SER A 75 1.70 -3.66 -16.13
CA SER A 75 2.51 -3.56 -14.90
C SER A 75 1.66 -3.31 -13.64
N GLY A 76 0.33 -3.34 -13.75
CA GLY A 76 -0.59 -2.91 -12.68
C GLY A 76 -1.37 -1.64 -13.03
N ILE A 77 -2.17 -1.16 -12.08
CA ILE A 77 -3.07 -0.02 -12.27
C ILE A 77 -2.46 1.33 -11.85
N VAL A 78 -1.40 1.31 -11.04
CA VAL A 78 -0.60 2.52 -10.83
C VAL A 78 0.38 2.62 -11.99
N THR A 79 -0.06 3.29 -13.05
CA THR A 79 0.66 3.40 -14.32
C THR A 79 1.73 4.49 -14.30
N THR A 80 1.61 5.48 -13.41
CA THR A 80 2.60 6.54 -13.21
C THR A 80 3.25 6.39 -11.85
N LEU A 81 4.26 5.54 -11.77
CA LEU A 81 5.12 5.44 -10.61
C LEU A 81 6.09 6.62 -10.63
N LYS A 82 5.83 7.63 -9.80
CA LYS A 82 6.74 8.77 -9.67
C LYS A 82 7.98 8.32 -8.89
N SER A 83 9.15 8.60 -9.44
CA SER A 83 10.43 8.32 -8.81
C SER A 83 11.30 9.53 -9.04
N TYR A 84 11.79 10.15 -7.95
CA TYR A 84 12.75 11.25 -8.05
C TYR A 84 14.18 10.70 -8.17
N SER A 85 14.39 9.45 -7.76
CA SER A 85 15.70 8.82 -7.62
C SER A 85 15.94 7.67 -8.60
N ASP A 86 15.17 7.60 -9.69
CA ASP A 86 15.21 6.53 -10.71
C ASP A 86 15.07 5.09 -10.17
N ILE A 87 14.50 4.94 -8.97
CA ILE A 87 14.15 3.63 -8.41
C ILE A 87 12.95 3.05 -9.15
N ASN A 88 13.06 1.78 -9.54
CA ASN A 88 11.98 1.01 -10.11
C ASN A 88 11.09 0.38 -9.02
N TYR A 89 9.86 0.88 -8.88
CA TYR A 89 8.86 0.36 -7.93
C TYR A 89 7.90 -0.69 -8.53
N GLU A 90 8.03 -1.06 -9.81
CA GLU A 90 7.20 -2.11 -10.41
C GLU A 90 7.30 -3.46 -9.68
N PRO A 91 8.48 -3.91 -9.18
CA PRO A 91 8.56 -5.15 -8.42
C PRO A 91 7.72 -5.10 -7.13
N LEU A 92 7.72 -3.96 -6.44
CA LEU A 92 6.88 -3.76 -5.25
C LEU A 92 5.40 -3.80 -5.60
N GLN A 93 4.99 -3.09 -6.67
CA GLN A 93 3.63 -3.14 -7.18
C GLN A 93 3.20 -4.59 -7.49
N LYS A 94 4.05 -5.38 -8.16
CA LYS A 94 3.76 -6.79 -8.46
C LYS A 94 3.59 -7.64 -7.20
N LEU A 95 4.42 -7.45 -6.17
CA LEU A 95 4.27 -8.18 -4.91
C LEU A 95 2.94 -7.84 -4.22
N LEU A 96 2.58 -6.55 -4.18
CA LEU A 96 1.35 -6.07 -3.57
C LEU A 96 0.10 -6.52 -4.34
N ILE A 97 0.12 -6.49 -5.67
CA ILE A 97 -0.94 -7.05 -6.53
C ILE A 97 -1.22 -8.51 -6.16
N ASN A 98 -0.18 -9.30 -5.94
CA ASN A 98 -0.30 -10.72 -5.61
C ASN A 98 -0.55 -10.99 -4.12
N GLU A 99 -0.77 -9.96 -3.30
CA GLU A 99 -0.96 -10.07 -1.85
C GLU A 99 0.23 -10.73 -1.12
N ASN A 100 1.43 -10.69 -1.71
CA ASN A 100 2.68 -11.16 -1.12
C ASN A 100 3.24 -10.11 -0.15
N PHE A 101 2.48 -9.82 0.91
CA PHE A 101 2.75 -8.68 1.78
C PHE A 101 4.06 -8.79 2.57
N ARG A 102 4.51 -10.01 2.90
CA ARG A 102 5.78 -10.21 3.62
C ARG A 102 6.98 -9.84 2.76
N GLU A 103 6.98 -10.26 1.51
CA GLU A 103 8.02 -9.93 0.54
C GLU A 103 7.96 -8.44 0.17
N ALA A 104 6.75 -7.88 0.03
CA ALA A 104 6.55 -6.45 -0.20
C ALA A 104 7.10 -5.59 0.96
N ASP A 105 6.92 -6.03 2.20
CA ASP A 105 7.45 -5.38 3.40
C ASP A 105 8.98 -5.32 3.39
N LYS A 106 9.61 -6.47 3.12
CA LYS A 106 11.07 -6.56 2.96
C LYS A 106 11.57 -5.64 1.84
N LEU A 107 10.94 -5.68 0.67
CA LEU A 107 11.34 -4.84 -0.46
C LEU A 107 11.11 -3.34 -0.20
N THR A 108 10.07 -2.99 0.56
CA THR A 108 9.84 -1.60 1.00
C THR A 108 11.00 -1.11 1.86
N ASN A 109 11.49 -1.93 2.79
CA ASN A 109 12.67 -1.59 3.60
C ASN A 109 13.95 -1.45 2.76
N GLU A 110 14.14 -2.35 1.78
CA GLU A 110 15.26 -2.28 0.83
C GLU A 110 15.23 -0.99 0.01
N HIS A 111 14.07 -0.58 -0.51
CA HIS A 111 13.91 0.70 -1.22
C HIS A 111 14.22 1.90 -0.32
N LEU A 112 13.73 1.92 0.92
CA LEU A 112 14.04 3.00 1.86
C LEU A 112 15.56 3.10 2.14
N CYS A 113 16.25 1.96 2.25
CA CYS A 113 17.71 1.95 2.41
C CYS A 113 18.43 2.39 1.13
N GLU A 114 17.96 1.98 -0.05
CA GLU A 114 18.55 2.37 -1.33
C GLU A 114 18.42 3.89 -1.57
N LEU A 115 17.27 4.50 -1.25
CA LEU A 115 17.08 5.95 -1.34
C LEU A 115 18.12 6.72 -0.52
N VAL A 116 18.38 6.27 0.71
CA VAL A 116 19.40 6.86 1.58
C VAL A 116 20.79 6.63 1.02
N LYS A 117 21.07 5.44 0.49
CA LYS A 117 22.35 5.10 -0.14
C LYS A 117 22.61 5.96 -1.38
N ILE A 118 21.61 6.24 -2.22
CA ILE A 118 21.75 7.13 -3.39
C ILE A 118 22.22 8.53 -2.97
N LYS A 119 21.76 9.03 -1.82
CA LYS A 119 22.15 10.36 -1.32
C LYS A 119 23.44 10.38 -0.51
N THR A 120 23.74 9.32 0.22
CA THR A 120 24.85 9.30 1.20
C THR A 120 26.02 8.41 0.79
N THR A 121 25.86 7.57 -0.24
CA THR A 121 26.78 6.49 -0.64
C THR A 121 27.03 5.40 0.41
N ILE A 122 26.26 5.39 1.50
CA ILE A 122 26.41 4.44 2.61
C ILE A 122 25.39 3.30 2.45
N GLU A 123 25.88 2.06 2.41
CA GLU A 123 25.03 0.87 2.44
C GLU A 123 24.48 0.63 3.85
N LYS A 124 23.17 0.37 3.94
CA LYS A 124 22.46 0.17 5.21
C LYS A 124 21.42 -0.94 5.08
N LYS A 125 21.17 -1.61 6.20
CA LYS A 125 20.06 -2.58 6.36
C LYS A 125 18.93 -2.04 7.25
N TRP A 126 19.08 -0.82 7.75
CA TRP A 126 18.09 -0.12 8.57
C TRP A 126 18.39 1.39 8.56
N LEU A 127 17.39 2.20 8.91
CA LEU A 127 17.51 3.65 8.94
C LEU A 127 17.58 4.18 10.38
N TYR A 128 18.39 5.22 10.58
CA TYR A 128 18.34 6.08 11.75
C TYR A 128 17.47 7.31 11.47
N PHE A 129 17.06 8.02 12.52
CA PHE A 129 16.22 9.22 12.35
C PHE A 129 16.90 10.30 11.50
N THR A 130 18.24 10.39 11.53
CA THR A 130 19.03 11.29 10.68
C THR A 130 19.00 10.91 9.21
N ASP A 131 18.64 9.67 8.87
CA ASP A 131 18.58 9.21 7.49
C ASP A 131 17.28 9.65 6.80
N ILE A 132 16.23 9.89 7.58
CA ILE A 132 14.90 10.23 7.08
C ILE A 132 14.90 11.52 6.25
N GLN A 133 15.81 12.46 6.55
CA GLN A 133 15.96 13.70 5.77
C GLN A 133 16.40 13.48 4.31
N PHE A 134 16.97 12.31 4.01
CA PHE A 134 17.44 11.96 2.66
C PHE A 134 16.38 11.26 1.81
N LEU A 135 15.23 10.91 2.38
CA LEU A 135 14.12 10.28 1.66
C LEU A 135 13.38 11.34 0.84
N PRO A 136 13.38 11.27 -0.51
CA PRO A 136 12.61 12.17 -1.33
C PRO A 136 11.11 11.99 -1.08
N THR A 137 10.37 13.10 -1.13
CA THR A 137 8.94 13.11 -0.81
C THR A 137 8.15 12.29 -1.82
N GLU A 138 8.49 12.40 -3.10
CA GLU A 138 7.85 11.70 -4.22
C GLU A 138 8.03 10.18 -4.13
N ASP A 139 9.23 9.74 -3.76
CA ASP A 139 9.57 8.32 -3.59
C ASP A 139 8.82 7.72 -2.40
N LEU A 140 8.81 8.42 -1.26
CA LEU A 140 8.07 7.99 -0.07
C LEU A 140 6.55 7.98 -0.32
N PHE A 141 6.04 8.95 -1.09
CA PHE A 141 4.65 8.97 -1.54
C PHE A 141 4.33 7.75 -2.40
N THR A 142 5.18 7.40 -3.37
CA THR A 142 4.93 6.23 -4.24
C THR A 142 4.90 4.92 -3.44
N LEU A 143 5.82 4.74 -2.49
CA LEU A 143 5.80 3.58 -1.59
C LEU A 143 4.49 3.51 -0.80
N ASP A 144 4.10 4.60 -0.14
CA ASP A 144 2.89 4.68 0.67
C ASP A 144 1.62 4.47 -0.17
N PHE A 145 1.57 5.10 -1.34
CA PHE A 145 0.46 5.02 -2.28
C PHE A 145 0.25 3.58 -2.75
N LEU A 146 1.31 2.87 -3.14
CA LEU A 146 1.22 1.46 -3.54
C LEU A 146 0.63 0.58 -2.44
N TRP A 147 1.09 0.77 -1.19
CA TRP A 147 0.53 0.05 -0.04
C TRP A 147 -0.96 0.33 0.13
N LYS A 148 -1.41 1.58 0.00
CA LYS A 148 -2.83 1.94 0.11
C LYS A 148 -3.68 1.29 -0.99
N ILE A 149 -3.24 1.38 -2.25
CA ILE A 149 -3.99 0.88 -3.41
C ILE A 149 -4.27 -0.62 -3.28
N TYR A 150 -3.26 -1.40 -2.92
CA TYR A 150 -3.33 -2.87 -2.93
C TYR A 150 -3.65 -3.51 -1.57
N SER A 151 -4.01 -2.69 -0.57
CA SER A 151 -4.47 -3.14 0.75
C SER A 151 -5.92 -2.75 1.04
N ARG A 152 -6.66 -2.29 0.03
CA ARG A 152 -8.01 -1.72 0.19
C ARG A 152 -8.02 -0.47 1.07
N GLY A 153 -6.90 0.27 1.09
CA GLY A 153 -6.68 1.47 1.90
C GLY A 153 -6.35 1.20 3.35
N LYS A 154 -5.97 -0.04 3.72
CA LYS A 154 -5.69 -0.42 5.12
C LYS A 154 -4.24 -0.23 5.54
N PHE A 155 -3.29 -0.29 4.60
CA PHE A 155 -1.86 -0.30 4.87
C PHE A 155 -1.18 0.92 4.26
N GLY A 156 -0.08 1.36 4.86
CA GLY A 156 0.66 2.57 4.50
C GLY A 156 1.18 3.30 5.74
N PHE A 157 2.29 4.01 5.58
CA PHE A 157 2.84 4.87 6.63
C PHE A 157 1.95 6.09 6.91
N SER A 158 1.24 6.62 5.91
CA SER A 158 0.24 7.68 6.10
C SER A 158 -0.93 7.19 6.95
N VAL A 159 -1.37 5.95 6.73
CA VAL A 159 -2.41 5.30 7.53
C VAL A 159 -1.95 5.16 8.99
N GLN A 160 -0.74 4.65 9.21
CA GLN A 160 -0.14 4.57 10.55
C GLN A 160 -0.03 5.95 11.23
N LYS A 161 0.42 6.96 10.49
CA LYS A 161 0.49 8.35 10.98
C LYS A 161 -0.88 8.85 11.41
N GLN A 162 -1.94 8.61 10.63
CA GLN A 162 -3.29 9.04 10.99
C GLN A 162 -3.77 8.36 12.27
N ILE A 163 -3.51 7.06 12.44
CA ILE A 163 -3.83 6.32 13.67
C ILE A 163 -3.03 6.89 14.86
N TRP A 164 -1.75 7.22 14.65
CA TRP A 164 -0.89 7.81 15.68
C TRP A 164 -1.39 9.18 16.12
N ILE A 165 -1.76 10.06 15.19
CA ILE A 165 -2.35 11.38 15.48
C ILE A 165 -3.67 11.22 16.26
N LYS A 166 -4.58 10.36 15.79
CA LYS A 166 -5.85 10.05 16.48
C LYS A 166 -5.66 9.41 17.85
N SER A 167 -4.47 8.89 18.13
CA SER A 167 -4.09 8.32 19.42
C SER A 167 -3.32 9.32 20.28
N ASN A 168 -3.52 10.62 20.04
CA ASN A 168 -2.83 11.71 20.75
C ASN A 168 -1.30 11.57 20.73
N LYS A 169 -0.75 11.02 19.63
CA LYS A 169 0.67 10.72 19.46
C LYS A 169 1.25 9.75 20.52
N ASN A 170 0.40 8.98 21.19
CA ASN A 170 0.81 7.92 22.11
C ASN A 170 1.26 6.68 21.33
N TRP A 171 2.48 6.22 21.57
CA TRP A 171 3.08 5.08 20.87
C TRP A 171 2.47 3.75 21.30
N ASP A 172 2.23 3.54 22.59
CA ASP A 172 1.66 2.27 23.09
C ASP A 172 0.25 2.04 22.53
N THR A 173 -0.58 3.10 22.50
CA THR A 173 -1.89 3.05 21.85
C THR A 173 -1.78 2.80 20.34
N LEU A 174 -0.77 3.36 19.66
CA LEU A 174 -0.53 3.04 18.24
C LEU A 174 -0.21 1.55 18.07
N TRP A 175 0.74 1.01 18.84
CA TRP A 175 1.18 -0.38 18.75
C TRP A 175 0.06 -1.37 18.98
N GLU A 176 -0.82 -1.08 19.95
CA GLU A 176 -2.02 -1.88 20.19
C GLU A 176 -2.96 -1.84 18.98
N LYS A 177 -3.29 -0.64 18.47
CA LYS A 177 -4.23 -0.47 17.35
C LYS A 177 -3.76 -1.11 16.05
N ILE A 178 -2.47 -0.97 15.71
CA ILE A 178 -1.89 -1.59 14.51
C ILE A 178 -1.42 -3.03 14.79
N SER A 179 -1.64 -3.55 15.99
CA SER A 179 -1.28 -4.90 16.43
C SER A 179 0.19 -5.26 16.20
N TRP A 180 1.08 -4.37 16.65
CA TRP A 180 2.53 -4.61 16.75
C TRP A 180 2.95 -5.11 18.13
N THR A 181 2.08 -5.00 19.13
CA THR A 181 2.27 -5.60 20.45
C THR A 181 1.29 -6.76 20.68
N SER A 182 1.69 -7.67 21.56
CA SER A 182 0.87 -8.75 22.10
C SER A 182 1.22 -8.87 23.59
N ASN A 183 0.22 -8.75 24.47
CA ASN A 183 0.41 -8.79 25.93
C ASN A 183 1.52 -7.83 26.42
N GLY A 184 1.54 -6.61 25.92
CA GLY A 184 2.52 -5.58 26.29
C GLY A 184 3.93 -5.78 25.71
N SER A 185 4.18 -6.86 24.97
CA SER A 185 5.47 -7.13 24.32
C SER A 185 5.40 -6.90 22.82
N MET A 186 6.49 -6.38 22.23
CA MET A 186 6.60 -6.25 20.78
C MET A 186 6.60 -7.63 20.10
N LYS A 187 5.86 -7.74 19.00
CA LYS A 187 5.80 -8.96 18.20
C LYS A 187 7.13 -9.29 17.53
N ARG A 188 7.42 -10.58 17.43
CA ARG A 188 8.62 -11.11 16.77
C ARG A 188 8.42 -11.25 15.27
N TYR A 189 9.31 -10.61 14.52
CA TYR A 189 9.37 -10.75 13.07
C TYR A 189 9.99 -12.10 12.68
N PRO A 190 9.50 -12.76 11.61
CA PRO A 190 8.28 -12.44 10.84
C PRO A 190 7.01 -13.16 11.34
N GLN A 191 7.12 -14.14 12.24
CA GLN A 191 6.06 -15.14 12.46
C GLN A 191 4.85 -14.59 13.25
N GLU A 192 5.03 -13.58 14.09
CA GLU A 192 3.94 -13.04 14.92
C GLU A 192 3.13 -11.94 14.23
N PHE A 193 3.54 -11.54 13.02
CA PHE A 193 2.85 -10.56 12.19
C PHE A 193 1.89 -11.22 11.21
N GLN A 194 0.83 -10.49 10.84
CA GLN A 194 -0.22 -10.99 9.95
C GLN A 194 -0.06 -10.43 8.54
N TRP A 195 0.38 -11.28 7.62
CA TRP A 195 0.70 -10.93 6.22
C TRP A 195 -0.51 -11.03 5.29
N THR A 196 -1.68 -10.53 5.72
CA THR A 196 -2.93 -10.61 4.94
C THR A 196 -3.78 -9.36 5.14
N THR A 197 -4.70 -9.08 4.22
CA THR A 197 -5.69 -7.99 4.34
C THR A 197 -6.65 -8.13 5.52
N LYS A 198 -6.66 -9.28 6.22
CA LYS A 198 -7.39 -9.45 7.48
C LYS A 198 -6.71 -8.75 8.68
N ALA A 199 -5.44 -8.35 8.56
CA ALA A 199 -4.74 -7.63 9.62
C ALA A 199 -5.38 -6.26 9.91
N PRO A 200 -5.16 -5.64 11.09
CA PRO A 200 -5.70 -4.33 11.41
C PRO A 200 -5.25 -3.22 10.46
N GLU A 201 -5.98 -2.11 10.43
CA GLU A 201 -5.55 -0.89 9.74
C GLU A 201 -4.20 -0.42 10.29
N GLY A 202 -3.30 0.02 9.41
CA GLY A 202 -1.94 0.43 9.74
C GLY A 202 -0.96 -0.71 10.06
N HIS A 203 -1.38 -1.98 10.01
CA HIS A 203 -0.50 -3.10 10.40
C HIS A 203 0.80 -3.16 9.58
N LEU A 204 0.73 -2.82 8.29
CA LEU A 204 1.86 -2.83 7.35
C LEU A 204 2.00 -1.48 6.64
N PRO A 205 3.17 -1.16 6.07
CA PRO A 205 4.46 -1.87 6.22
C PRO A 205 5.03 -1.76 7.64
N LEU A 206 5.88 -2.70 8.03
CA LEU A 206 6.58 -2.69 9.30
C LEU A 206 7.72 -1.65 9.29
N PHE A 207 7.98 -1.10 10.48
CA PHE A 207 9.14 -0.27 10.71
C PHE A 207 9.81 -0.71 12.01
N ASN A 208 11.09 -1.07 11.96
CA ASN A 208 11.77 -1.69 13.09
C ASN A 208 11.89 -0.74 14.30
N GLN A 209 11.29 -1.12 15.43
CA GLN A 209 11.25 -0.34 16.67
C GLN A 209 12.33 -0.75 17.70
N LEU A 210 13.24 -1.68 17.38
CA LEU A 210 14.34 -2.10 18.29
C LEU A 210 15.28 -0.95 18.68
N ARG A 211 15.25 0.17 17.95
CA ARG A 211 16.08 1.37 18.19
C ARG A 211 15.24 2.56 18.65
N GLY A 212 14.05 2.30 19.19
CA GLY A 212 13.10 3.33 19.63
C GLY A 212 12.29 3.94 18.49
N THR A 213 11.46 4.93 18.86
CA THR A 213 10.40 5.45 17.99
C THR A 213 10.81 6.68 17.18
N GLN A 214 12.02 7.21 17.40
CA GLN A 214 12.50 8.45 16.79
C GLN A 214 12.48 8.37 15.26
N THR A 215 13.00 7.28 14.69
CA THR A 215 13.05 7.15 13.23
C THR A 215 11.66 7.15 12.60
N LEU A 216 10.70 6.42 13.15
CA LEU A 216 9.32 6.41 12.66
C LEU A 216 8.62 7.77 12.89
N SER A 217 8.92 8.44 14.00
CA SER A 217 8.42 9.80 14.26
C SER A 217 8.87 10.79 13.19
N TYR A 218 10.15 10.74 12.79
CA TYR A 218 10.68 11.57 11.71
C TYR A 218 10.04 11.19 10.37
N LEU A 219 9.82 9.90 10.09
CA LEU A 219 9.13 9.45 8.89
C LEU A 219 7.72 10.05 8.82
N PHE A 220 6.96 9.97 9.92
CA PHE A 220 5.62 10.58 9.99
C PHE A 220 5.62 12.09 9.82
N LYS A 221 6.68 12.80 10.25
CA LYS A 221 6.79 14.26 10.02
C LYS A 221 7.00 14.59 8.54
N ASN A 222 7.69 13.75 7.79
CA ASN A 222 7.94 13.95 6.36
C ASN A 222 6.74 13.60 5.47
N ILE A 223 5.76 12.86 5.98
CA ILE A 223 4.52 12.55 5.24
C ILE A 223 3.62 13.79 5.24
N THR A 224 3.48 14.48 4.11
CA THR A 224 2.67 15.69 3.99
C THR A 224 1.32 15.46 3.30
N TRP A 225 1.04 14.22 2.91
CA TRP A 225 -0.20 13.79 2.26
C TRP A 225 -1.12 13.00 3.20
N GLU A 226 -2.32 12.71 2.70
CA GLU A 226 -3.38 11.95 3.38
C GLU A 226 -3.47 10.50 2.87
#